data_AF-A0A354J3F6-F1
#
_entry.id   AF-A0A354J3F6-F1
#
_cell.length_a   1.000
_cell.length_b   1.000
_cell.length_c   1.000
_cell.angle_alpha   90.00
_cell.angle_beta   90.00
_cell.angle_gamma   90.00
#
_symmetry.space_group_name_H-M   'P 1'
#
loop_
_entity.id
_entity.type
_entity.pdbx_description
1 polymer ?
#
loop_
_entity_poly.entity_id
_entity_poly.type
_entity_poly.pdbx_seq_one_letter_code
_entity_poly.pdbx_strand_id
1 'polypeptide(L)' 'MYSFIKIFKATRISKANYYEPCLTEQEYRNIETKQFIEDVHKGSVLSFISALCDNGDLTKEDFEKLMRHLEK' A
#
# COMPACT_ATOMS: atom_id res chain seq x y z
N MET A 1 16.33 8.04 -5.06
CA MET A 1 15.56 9.28 -5.29
C MET A 1 14.10 8.90 -5.30
N TYR A 2 13.40 9.06 -4.18
CA TYR A 2 11.98 8.69 -4.07
C TYR A 2 11.18 9.51 -5.06
N SER A 3 10.56 8.85 -6.03
CA SER A 3 9.67 9.50 -6.98
C SER A 3 8.43 9.93 -6.18
N PHE A 4 8.36 11.21 -5.80
CA PHE A 4 7.17 11.77 -5.16
C PHE A 4 6.03 11.72 -6.17
N ILE A 5 5.23 10.66 -6.09
CA ILE A 5 3.98 10.56 -6.82
C ILE A 5 3.13 11.75 -6.36
N LYS A 6 2.71 12.58 -7.32
CA LYS A 6 1.81 13.70 -7.04
C LYS A 6 0.42 13.15 -6.70
N ILE A 7 0.20 12.88 -5.41
CA ILE A 7 -1.06 12.35 -4.88
C ILE A 7 -2.16 13.42 -4.92
N PHE A 8 -1.79 14.70 -4.80
CA PHE A 8 -2.72 15.82 -4.82
C PHE A 8 -2.33 16.86 -5.86
N LYS A 9 -3.34 17.50 -6.44
CA LYS A 9 -3.21 18.70 -7.25
C LYS A 9 -3.69 19.89 -6.45
N ALA A 10 -2.86 20.92 -6.37
CA ALA A 10 -3.18 22.17 -5.69
C ALA A 10 -3.61 23.21 -6.72
N THR A 11 -4.78 23.82 -6.51
CA THR A 11 -5.28 24.94 -7.30
C THR A 11 -5.48 26.13 -6.36
N ARG A 12 -4.79 27.25 -6.63
CA ARG A 12 -4.97 28.48 -5.84
C ARG A 12 -6.19 29.23 -6.34
N ILE A 13 -7.15 29.47 -5.45
CA ILE A 13 -8.34 30.28 -5.72
C ILE A 13 -8.33 31.43 -4.72
N SER A 14 -8.09 32.65 -5.21
CA SER A 14 -7.92 33.86 -4.40
C SER A 14 -6.79 33.72 -3.35
N LYS A 15 -7.14 33.75 -2.06
CA LYS A 15 -6.21 33.65 -0.92
C LYS A 15 -6.06 32.24 -0.34
N ALA A 16 -6.69 31.22 -0.94
CA ALA A 16 -6.68 29.84 -0.45
C ALA A 16 -6.16 28.85 -1.51
N ASN A 17 -5.63 27.72 -1.03
CA ASN A 17 -5.26 26.57 -1.85
C ASN A 17 -6.33 25.48 -1.70
N TYR A 18 -6.82 24.98 -2.82
CA TYR A 18 -7.73 23.86 -2.90
C TYR A 18 -6.96 22.64 -3.39
N TYR A 19 -7.11 21.52 -2.70
CA TYR A 19 -6.44 20.28 -3.05
C TYR A 19 -7.45 19.27 -3.53
N GLU A 20 -7.20 18.69 -4.70
CA GLU A 20 -7.98 17.60 -5.25
C GLU A 20 -7.09 16.36 -5.38
N PRO A 21 -7.61 15.16 -5.05
CA PRO A 21 -6.86 13.93 -5.23
C PRO A 21 -6.64 13.66 -6.72
N CYS A 22 -5.40 13.33 -7.09
CA CYS A 22 -5.05 12.91 -8.45
C CYS A 22 -5.29 11.40 -8.68
N LEU A 23 -5.55 10.67 -7.60
CA LEU A 23 -5.63 9.22 -7.55
C LEU A 23 -6.87 8.82 -6.76
N THR A 24 -7.42 7.66 -7.08
CA THR A 24 -8.41 7.00 -6.23
C THR A 24 -7.73 6.47 -4.96
N GLU A 25 -8.53 6.22 -3.92
CA GLU A 25 -8.04 5.62 -2.68
C GLU A 25 -7.40 4.24 -2.93
N GLN A 26 -7.97 3.46 -3.85
CA GLN A 26 -7.45 2.13 -4.19
C GLN A 26 -6.06 2.21 -4.84
N GLU A 27 -5.85 3.17 -5.75
CA GLU A 27 -4.54 3.39 -6.37
C GLU A 27 -3.51 3.79 -5.32
N TYR A 28 -3.87 4.71 -4.42
CA TYR A 28 -2.99 5.13 -3.33
C TYR A 28 -2.59 3.94 -2.45
N ARG A 29 -3.57 3.13 -1.98
CA ARG A 29 -3.32 1.94 -1.16
C ARG A 29 -2.38 0.95 -1.86
N ASN A 30 -2.56 0.75 -3.17
CA ASN A 30 -1.72 -0.16 -3.95
C ASN A 30 -0.27 0.35 -4.07
N ILE A 31 -0.10 1.65 -4.30
CA ILE A 31 1.21 2.29 -4.38
C ILE A 31 1.93 2.22 -3.04
N GLU A 32 1.26 2.62 -1.97
CA GLU A 32 1.81 2.63 -0.61
C GLU A 32 2.19 1.21 -0.15
N THR A 33 1.35 0.22 -0.42
CA THR A 33 1.65 -1.19 -0.11
C THR A 33 2.91 -1.67 -0.83
N LYS A 34 3.05 -1.36 -2.12
CA LYS A 34 4.25 -1.74 -2.89
C LYS A 34 5.50 -1.06 -2.36
N GLN A 35 5.42 0.23 -2.08
CA GLN A 35 6.55 1.00 -1.54
C GLN A 35 6.96 0.48 -0.16
N PHE A 36 5.99 0.14 0.70
CA PHE A 36 6.23 -0.46 2.00
C PHE A 36 6.95 -1.82 1.90
N ILE A 37 6.52 -2.70 0.99
CA ILE A 37 7.17 -3.99 0.76
C ILE A 37 8.61 -3.78 0.26
N GLU A 38 8.83 -2.82 -0.65
CA GLU A 38 10.16 -2.49 -1.15
C GLU A 38 11.08 -1.99 -0.03
N ASP A 39 10.62 -1.01 0.74
CA ASP A 39 11.45 -0.31 1.73
C ASP A 39 11.65 -1.11 3.03
N VAL A 40 10.62 -1.80 3.52
CA VAL A 40 10.63 -2.47 4.83
C VAL A 40 10.98 -3.96 4.70
N HIS A 41 10.47 -4.61 3.65
CA HIS A 41 10.67 -6.04 3.40
C HIS A 41 11.66 -6.32 2.25
N LYS A 42 12.41 -5.30 1.81
CA LYS A 42 13.45 -5.40 0.76
C LYS A 42 12.92 -6.03 -0.53
N GLY A 43 11.69 -5.65 -0.89
CA GLY A 43 10.99 -6.16 -2.08
C GLY A 43 10.43 -7.58 -1.94
N SER A 44 10.57 -8.23 -0.77
CA SER A 44 10.13 -9.61 -0.57
C SER A 44 8.72 -9.66 0.02
N VAL A 45 7.76 -10.04 -0.82
CA VAL A 45 6.38 -10.34 -0.38
C VAL A 45 6.35 -11.47 0.64
N LEU A 46 7.20 -12.49 0.47
CA LEU A 46 7.30 -13.60 1.43
C LEU A 46 7.78 -13.10 2.80
N SER A 47 8.76 -12.20 2.85
CA SER A 47 9.20 -11.59 4.11
C SER A 47 8.08 -10.82 4.81
N PHE A 48 7.24 -10.11 4.04
CA PHE A 48 6.08 -9.42 4.57
C PHE A 48 5.06 -10.40 5.18
N ILE A 49 4.71 -11.46 4.44
CA ILE A 49 3.77 -12.49 4.93
C ILE A 49 4.33 -13.21 6.18
N SER A 50 5.61 -13.60 6.17
CA SER A 50 6.24 -14.24 7.33
C SER A 50 6.20 -13.37 8.57
N ALA A 51 6.49 -12.06 8.44
CA ALA A 51 6.42 -11.13 9.57
C ALA A 51 5.00 -11.02 10.17
N LEU A 52 3.96 -11.09 9.35
CA LEU A 52 2.58 -11.10 9.83
C LEU A 52 2.21 -12.41 10.53
N CYS A 53 2.70 -13.55 10.02
CA CYS A 53 2.53 -14.85 10.67
C CYS A 53 3.23 -14.91 12.03
N ASP A 54 4.47 -14.41 12.12
CA ASP A 54 5.29 -14.46 13.32
C ASP A 54 4.75 -13.59 14.46
N ASN A 55 4.05 -12.49 14.13
CA ASN A 55 3.42 -11.61 15.12
C ASN A 55 2.04 -12.12 15.60
N GLY A 56 1.55 -13.24 15.07
CA GLY A 56 0.24 -13.79 15.44
C GLY A 56 -0.96 -13.01 14.87
N ASP A 57 -0.71 -12.03 14.00
CA ASP A 57 -1.75 -11.24 13.32
C ASP A 57 -2.44 -12.03 12.20
N LEU A 58 -1.86 -13.16 11.80
CA LEU A 58 -2.34 -14.03 10.74
C LEU A 58 -2.67 -15.41 11.32
N THR A 59 -3.98 -15.70 11.48
CA THR A 59 -4.41 -17.04 11.90
C THR A 59 -4.30 -18.03 10.75
N LYS A 60 -4.34 -19.33 11.07
CA LYS A 60 -4.38 -20.38 10.05
C LYS A 60 -5.55 -20.21 9.08
N GLU A 61 -6.71 -19.77 9.56
CA GLU A 61 -7.88 -19.51 8.72
C GLU A 61 -7.65 -18.34 7.76
N ASP A 62 -6.98 -17.29 8.21
CA ASP A 62 -6.64 -16.13 7.37
C ASP A 62 -5.64 -16.52 6.29
N PHE A 63 -4.65 -17.36 6.63
CA PHE A 63 -3.69 -17.91 5.66
C PHE A 63 -4.38 -18.77 4.60
N GLU A 64 -5.30 -19.65 5.01
CA GLU A 64 -6.07 -20.49 4.07
C GLU A 64 -6.97 -19.65 3.14
N LYS A 65 -7.58 -18.57 3.64
CA LYS A 65 -8.34 -17.62 2.80
C LYS A 65 -7.44 -16.87 1.81
N LEU A 66 -6.21 -16.53 2.21
CA LEU A 66 -5.22 -15.89 1.36
C LEU A 66 -4.77 -16.82 0.23
N MET A 67 -4.42 -18.07 0.56
CA MET A 67 -3.99 -19.08 -0.43
C MET A 67 -5.07 -19.37 -1.49
N ARG A 68 -6.34 -19.47 -1.08
CA ARG A 68 -7.46 -19.65 -2.02
C ARG A 68 -7.62 -18.51 -3.02
N HIS A 69 -7.20 -17.29 -2.69
CA HIS A 69 -7.20 -16.17 -3.62
C HIS A 69 -6.03 -16.19 -4.61
N LEU A 70 -4.92 -16.86 -4.27
CA LEU A 70 -3.72 -16.95 -5.11
C LEU A 70 -3.78 -18.10 -6.13
N GLU A 71 -4.65 -19.09 -5.92
CA GLU A 71 -4.87 -20.22 -6.83
C GLU A 71 -5.81 -19.91 -8.01
N LYS A 72 -6.20 -18.63 -8.17
CA LYS A 72 -7.03 -18.11 -9.29
C LYS A 72 -6.17 -17.29 -10.26
#